data_AF-A0A3Q0IRH1-F1
#
_entry.id   AF-A0A3Q0IRH1-F1
#
_cell.length_a   1.000
_cell.length_b   1.000
_cell.length_c   1.000
_cell.angle_alpha   90.00
_cell.angle_beta   90.00
_cell.angle_gamma   90.00
#
_symmetry.space_group_name_H-M   'P 1'
#
loop_
_entity.id
_entity.type
_entity.pdbx_description
1 polymer ?
#
loop_
_entity_poly.entity_id
_entity_poly.type
_entity_poly.pdbx_seq_one_letter_code
_entity_poly.pdbx_strand_id
1 'polypeptide(L)'
;MAHMVGPTGKVYAVEHIEDLVAQANKSMHTYYPNLMEGGRVQFVDGDGREGHAAEGPYDVIYVGGAVHHYPFKLVEQLKPCSRMYIPIGLTTETQNWETIEKYYDGVIGRRKLLKTAFPYLKDAKTQMKIHLSNFVYPC
;
A
#
# COMPACT_ATOMS: atom_id res chain seq x y z
N MET A 1 9.02 -7.41 4.60
CA MET A 1 7.68 -7.83 5.08
C MET A 1 7.49 -9.35 5.07
N ALA A 2 7.85 -10.07 4.00
CA ALA A 2 7.63 -11.53 3.92
C ALA A 2 8.23 -12.33 5.09
N HIS A 3 9.43 -11.99 5.56
CA HIS A 3 10.02 -12.64 6.74
C HIS A 3 9.25 -12.41 8.04
N MET A 4 8.45 -11.34 8.14
CA MET A 4 7.70 -10.99 9.36
C MET A 4 6.36 -11.72 9.46
N VAL A 5 5.84 -12.26 8.36
CA VAL A 5 4.52 -12.93 8.31
C VAL A 5 4.63 -14.46 8.51
N GLY A 6 5.68 -14.93 9.17
CA GLY A 6 5.94 -16.36 9.40
C GLY A 6 6.45 -17.08 8.14
N PRO A 7 6.58 -18.43 8.16
CA PRO A 7 7.09 -19.19 7.01
C PRO A 7 6.05 -19.38 5.89
N THR A 8 4.75 -19.32 6.21
CA THR A 8 3.63 -19.55 5.27
C THR A 8 2.94 -18.28 4.83
N GLY A 9 3.22 -17.13 5.47
CA GLY A 9 2.58 -15.88 5.12
C GLY A 9 3.02 -15.35 3.75
N LYS A 10 2.11 -14.62 3.12
CA LYS A 10 2.28 -13.99 1.80
C LYS A 10 2.20 -12.48 1.90
N VAL A 11 2.83 -11.79 0.97
CA VAL A 11 2.82 -10.33 0.84
C VAL A 11 2.50 -9.97 -0.60
N TYR A 12 1.48 -9.14 -0.77
CA TYR A 12 1.08 -8.59 -2.06
C TYR A 12 1.38 -7.09 -2.04
N ALA A 13 2.13 -6.63 -3.04
CA ALA A 13 2.44 -5.22 -3.22
C ALA A 13 1.72 -4.73 -4.47
N VAL A 14 0.80 -3.77 -4.30
CA VAL A 14 0.00 -3.19 -5.39
C VAL A 14 0.65 -1.87 -5.80
N GLU A 15 1.01 -1.75 -7.08
CA GLU A 15 1.64 -0.57 -7.67
C GLU A 15 1.05 -0.36 -9.07
N HIS A 16 0.71 0.89 -9.43
CA HIS A 16 0.05 1.19 -10.70
C HIS A 16 1.02 1.63 -11.80
N ILE A 17 2.31 1.81 -11.48
CA ILE A 17 3.36 2.12 -12.46
C ILE A 17 4.04 0.81 -12.87
N GLU A 18 3.73 0.34 -14.08
CA GLU A 18 4.26 -0.90 -14.66
C GLU A 18 5.80 -1.00 -14.56
N ASP A 19 6.51 0.10 -14.85
CA ASP A 19 7.98 0.13 -14.77
C ASP A 19 8.50 -0.12 -13.35
N LEU A 20 7.81 0.41 -12.32
CA LEU A 20 8.17 0.18 -10.93
C LEU A 20 7.87 -1.26 -10.51
N VAL A 21 6.77 -1.84 -10.99
CA VAL A 21 6.45 -3.27 -10.81
C VAL A 21 7.53 -4.14 -11.44
N ALA A 22 7.94 -3.84 -12.67
CA ALA A 22 8.99 -4.58 -13.37
C ALA A 22 10.35 -4.46 -12.65
N GLN A 23 10.71 -3.25 -12.21
CA GLN A 23 11.93 -3.00 -11.44
C GLN A 23 11.91 -3.76 -10.12
N ALA A 24 10.79 -3.72 -9.38
CA ALA A 24 10.65 -4.41 -8.11
C ALA A 24 10.75 -5.93 -8.27
N ASN A 25 10.09 -6.51 -9.28
CA ASN A 25 10.22 -7.92 -9.63
C ASN A 25 11.67 -8.29 -9.92
N LYS A 26 12.36 -7.53 -10.78
CA LYS A 26 13.76 -7.78 -11.13
C LYS A 26 14.67 -7.73 -9.90
N SER A 27 14.54 -6.69 -9.08
CA SER A 27 15.32 -6.56 -7.85
C SER A 27 15.05 -7.70 -6.87
N MET A 28 13.79 -8.08 -6.66
CA MET A 28 13.45 -9.17 -5.76
C MET A 28 13.89 -10.55 -6.25
N HIS A 29 13.83 -10.83 -7.55
CA HIS A 29 14.41 -12.06 -8.11
C HIS A 29 15.93 -12.10 -7.94
N THR A 30 16.60 -10.94 -8.01
CA THR A 30 18.07 -10.88 -7.85
C THR A 30 18.49 -11.14 -6.40
N TYR A 31 17.82 -10.52 -5.43
CA TYR A 31 18.27 -10.55 -4.03
C TYR A 31 17.54 -11.60 -3.17
N TYR A 32 16.32 -11.98 -3.53
CA TYR A 32 15.46 -12.87 -2.75
C TYR A 32 14.69 -13.89 -3.63
N PRO A 33 15.38 -14.66 -4.50
CA PRO A 33 14.72 -15.59 -5.44
C PRO A 33 13.79 -16.58 -4.75
N ASN A 34 14.19 -17.12 -3.59
CA ASN A 34 13.38 -18.07 -2.82
C ASN A 34 12.02 -17.52 -2.40
N LEU A 35 11.91 -16.21 -2.14
CA LEU A 35 10.63 -15.58 -1.77
C LEU A 35 9.71 -15.41 -2.97
N MET A 36 10.29 -15.17 -4.15
CA MET A 36 9.56 -15.00 -5.40
C MET A 36 9.09 -16.35 -5.96
N GLU A 37 10.00 -17.32 -6.07
CA GLU A 37 9.69 -18.67 -6.55
C GLU A 37 8.70 -19.40 -5.64
N GLY A 38 8.80 -19.19 -4.32
CA GLY A 38 7.84 -19.70 -3.34
C GLY A 38 6.49 -18.97 -3.35
N GLY A 39 6.29 -17.97 -4.22
CA GLY A 39 5.05 -17.20 -4.33
C GLY A 39 4.69 -16.39 -3.07
N ARG A 40 5.67 -16.17 -2.18
CA ARG A 40 5.49 -15.49 -0.89
C ARG A 40 5.45 -13.97 -1.03
N VAL A 41 6.06 -13.44 -2.10
CA VAL A 41 5.98 -12.04 -2.49
C VAL A 41 5.46 -11.97 -3.91
N GLN A 42 4.43 -11.16 -4.12
CA GLN A 42 3.89 -10.91 -5.44
C GLN A 42 3.67 -9.41 -5.63
N PHE A 43 4.10 -8.90 -6.79
CA PHE A 43 3.84 -7.53 -7.21
C PHE A 43 2.68 -7.56 -8.18
N VAL A 44 1.65 -6.77 -7.89
CA VAL A 44 0.41 -6.69 -8.65
C VAL A 44 0.35 -5.32 -9.28
N ASP A 45 0.23 -5.29 -10.61
CA ASP A 45 -0.10 -4.06 -11.31
C ASP A 45 -1.57 -3.71 -11.05
N GLY A 46 -1.81 -2.54 -10.45
CA GLY A 46 -3.15 -2.09 -10.12
C GLY A 46 -3.21 -0.85 -9.26
N ASP A 47 -4.41 -0.30 -9.13
CA ASP A 47 -4.65 0.88 -8.31
C ASP A 47 -4.71 0.50 -6.82
N GLY A 48 -3.69 0.90 -6.05
CA GLY A 48 -3.63 0.66 -4.61
C GLY A 48 -4.80 1.22 -3.80
N ARG A 49 -5.60 2.15 -4.35
CA ARG A 49 -6.84 2.65 -3.72
C ARG A 49 -7.97 1.61 -3.75
N GLU A 50 -7.92 0.70 -4.73
CA GLU A 50 -8.85 -0.41 -4.89
C GLU A 50 -8.43 -1.65 -4.10
N GLY A 51 -7.16 -1.72 -3.69
CA GLY A 51 -6.58 -2.87 -3.02
C GLY A 51 -6.42 -4.07 -3.97
N HIS A 52 -6.46 -5.27 -3.42
CA HIS A 52 -6.32 -6.51 -4.20
C HIS A 52 -7.25 -7.60 -3.64
N ALA A 53 -8.55 -7.46 -3.89
CA ALA A 53 -9.56 -8.35 -3.31
C ALA A 53 -9.36 -9.85 -3.62
N ALA A 54 -8.69 -10.20 -4.71
CA ALA A 54 -8.50 -11.58 -5.16
C ALA A 54 -7.76 -12.47 -4.15
N GLU A 55 -6.84 -11.89 -3.37
CA GLU A 55 -6.03 -12.60 -2.37
C GLU A 55 -6.34 -12.13 -0.94
N GLY A 56 -7.36 -11.28 -0.80
CA GLY A 56 -7.92 -10.90 0.48
C GLY A 56 -8.78 -12.03 1.08
N PRO A 57 -9.28 -11.86 2.30
CA PRO A 57 -9.03 -10.72 3.19
C PRO A 57 -7.61 -10.75 3.81
N TYR A 58 -7.18 -9.63 4.38
CA TYR A 58 -5.81 -9.40 4.88
C TYR A 58 -5.73 -9.23 6.40
N ASP A 59 -4.65 -9.75 6.99
CA ASP A 59 -4.32 -9.57 8.41
C ASP A 59 -3.70 -8.18 8.67
N VAL A 60 -2.96 -7.64 7.70
CA VAL A 60 -2.37 -6.31 7.75
C VAL A 60 -2.43 -5.66 6.38
N ILE A 61 -2.84 -4.39 6.35
CA ILE A 61 -2.72 -3.52 5.16
C ILE A 61 -1.82 -2.34 5.51
N TYR A 62 -0.78 -2.12 4.71
CA TYR A 62 0.10 -0.97 4.84
C TYR A 62 -0.02 -0.12 3.58
N VAL A 63 -0.27 1.18 3.76
CA VAL A 63 -0.43 2.10 2.65
C VAL A 63 0.73 3.10 2.64
N GLY A 64 1.57 2.99 1.62
CA GLY A 64 2.77 3.83 1.44
C GLY A 64 2.51 5.24 0.90
N GLY A 65 1.25 5.67 0.84
CA GLY A 65 0.85 6.98 0.34
C GLY A 65 -0.38 7.51 1.06
N ALA A 66 -0.53 8.82 1.09
CA ALA A 66 -1.65 9.46 1.76
C ALA A 66 -2.95 9.36 0.95
N VAL A 67 -4.06 9.20 1.64
CA VAL A 67 -5.41 9.26 1.05
C VAL A 67 -6.19 10.46 1.58
N HIS A 68 -7.04 11.02 0.72
CA HIS A 68 -7.89 12.17 1.06
C HIS A 68 -9.09 11.78 1.93
N HIS A 69 -9.63 10.59 1.72
CA HIS A 69 -10.89 10.15 2.33
C HIS A 69 -10.69 8.79 3.00
N TYR A 70 -11.69 8.41 3.80
CA TYR A 70 -11.70 7.10 4.44
C TYR A 70 -11.67 5.95 3.40
N PRO A 71 -10.76 4.98 3.52
CA PRO A 71 -10.50 3.99 2.48
C PRO A 71 -11.45 2.78 2.58
N PHE A 72 -12.74 2.96 2.26
CA PHE A 72 -13.77 1.91 2.41
C PHE A 72 -13.37 0.57 1.79
N LYS A 73 -12.89 0.57 0.54
CA LYS A 73 -12.51 -0.66 -0.20
C LYS A 73 -11.39 -1.44 0.48
N LEU A 74 -10.42 -0.75 1.05
CA LEU A 74 -9.32 -1.40 1.77
C LEU A 74 -9.79 -1.96 3.11
N VAL A 75 -10.72 -1.27 3.79
CA VAL A 75 -11.28 -1.72 5.07
C VAL A 75 -12.15 -2.97 4.88
N GLU A 76 -12.87 -3.08 3.76
CA GLU A 76 -13.63 -4.29 3.41
C GLU A 76 -12.71 -5.50 3.24
N GLN A 77 -11.49 -5.29 2.74
CA GLN A 77 -10.49 -6.33 2.55
C GLN A 77 -9.75 -6.71 3.84
N LEU A 78 -10.06 -6.11 5.00
CA LEU A 78 -9.50 -6.51 6.29
C LEU A 78 -10.24 -7.74 6.88
N LYS A 79 -9.47 -8.71 7.38
CA LYS A 79 -9.98 -9.81 8.22
C LYS A 79 -10.52 -9.27 9.56
N PRO A 80 -11.37 -10.02 10.28
CA PRO A 80 -11.56 -9.79 11.71
C PRO A 80 -10.23 -9.89 12.47
N CYS A 81 -10.09 -9.15 13.58
CA CYS A 81 -8.88 -9.06 14.40
C CYS A 81 -7.63 -8.59 13.63
N SER A 82 -7.79 -7.66 12.69
CA SER A 82 -6.73 -7.21 11.79
C SER A 82 -6.54 -5.69 11.84
N ARG A 83 -5.46 -5.18 11.22
CA ARG A 83 -5.11 -3.77 11.30
C ARG A 83 -4.57 -3.20 9.99
N MET A 84 -4.99 -1.98 9.68
CA MET A 84 -4.44 -1.16 8.60
C MET A 84 -3.65 0.03 9.16
N TYR A 85 -2.59 0.38 8.45
CA TYR A 85 -1.78 1.58 8.70
C TYR A 85 -1.79 2.46 7.45
N ILE A 86 -2.27 3.69 7.61
CA ILE A 86 -2.50 4.58 6.47
C ILE A 86 -2.36 6.05 6.85
N PRO A 87 -1.66 6.87 6.05
CA PRO A 87 -1.73 8.32 6.16
C PRO A 87 -3.07 8.84 5.61
N ILE A 88 -3.81 9.61 6.38
CA ILE A 88 -5.08 10.24 5.96
C ILE A 88 -5.00 11.75 6.17
N GLY A 89 -5.37 12.52 5.15
CA GLY A 89 -5.46 13.97 5.23
C GLY A 89 -5.81 14.62 3.88
N LEU A 90 -6.36 15.82 3.93
CA LEU A 90 -6.59 16.65 2.75
C LEU A 90 -5.29 17.36 2.34
N THR A 91 -5.15 17.73 1.06
CA THR A 91 -4.00 18.51 0.56
C THR A 91 -3.80 19.83 1.30
N THR A 92 -4.89 20.39 1.82
CA THR A 92 -4.95 21.67 2.54
C THR A 92 -4.67 21.54 4.04
N GLU A 93 -4.54 20.32 4.57
CA GLU A 93 -4.38 20.04 6.00
C GLU A 93 -3.15 19.17 6.28
N THR A 94 -2.76 19.10 7.55
CA THR A 94 -1.71 18.17 7.96
C THR A 94 -2.23 16.73 7.92
N GLN A 95 -1.53 15.85 7.21
CA GLN A 95 -1.85 14.42 7.21
C GLN A 95 -1.57 13.81 8.57
N ASN A 96 -2.37 12.82 8.95
CA ASN A 96 -2.16 12.03 10.15
C ASN A 96 -1.88 10.58 9.77
N TRP A 97 -0.87 9.99 10.38
CA TRP A 97 -0.68 8.55 10.37
C TRP A 97 -1.75 7.93 11.25
N GLU A 98 -2.59 7.10 10.66
CA GLU A 98 -3.75 6.52 11.33
C GLU A 98 -3.69 4.99 11.31
N THR A 99 -4.25 4.42 12.37
CA THR A 99 -4.53 2.98 12.47
C THR A 99 -6.02 2.76 12.34
N ILE A 100 -6.41 1.83 11.49
CA ILE A 100 -7.77 1.32 11.40
C ILE A 100 -7.73 -0.15 11.81
N GLU A 101 -8.51 -0.53 12.81
CA GLU A 101 -8.57 -1.88 13.36
C GLU A 101 -9.95 -2.46 13.11
N LYS A 102 -10.01 -3.72 12.68
CA LYS A 102 -11.26 -4.46 12.60
C LYS A 102 -11.28 -5.47 13.74
N TYR A 103 -12.17 -5.25 14.71
CA TYR A 103 -12.32 -6.12 15.87
C TYR A 103 -13.02 -7.44 15.48
N TYR A 104 -13.06 -8.38 16.42
CA TYR A 104 -13.63 -9.72 16.21
C TYR A 104 -15.13 -9.67 15.83
N ASP A 105 -15.86 -8.74 16.43
CA ASP A 105 -17.30 -8.49 16.21
C ASP A 105 -17.59 -7.67 14.94
N GLY A 106 -16.54 -7.32 14.17
CA GLY A 106 -16.66 -6.51 12.97
C GLY A 106 -16.70 -4.99 13.22
N VAL A 107 -16.65 -4.55 14.48
CA VAL A 107 -16.56 -3.12 14.80
C VAL A 107 -15.23 -2.57 14.28
N ILE A 108 -15.28 -1.36 13.70
CA ILE A 108 -14.10 -0.68 13.19
C ILE A 108 -13.61 0.38 14.19
N GLY A 109 -12.42 0.15 14.74
CA GLY A 109 -11.68 1.12 15.53
C GLY A 109 -10.83 2.02 14.64
N ARG A 110 -10.70 3.30 14.99
CA ARG A 110 -9.82 4.25 14.31
C ARG A 110 -9.05 5.08 15.31
N ARG A 111 -7.74 5.20 15.12
CA ARG A 111 -6.87 6.00 16.00
C ARG A 111 -5.83 6.78 15.19
N LYS A 112 -5.79 8.09 15.43
CA LYS A 112 -4.74 8.99 14.96
C LYS A 112 -3.51 8.83 15.85
N LEU A 113 -2.35 8.66 15.24
CA LEU A 113 -1.10 8.44 15.97
C LEU A 113 -0.22 9.70 15.97
N LEU A 114 0.16 10.18 14.78
CA LEU A 114 1.08 11.31 14.64
C LEU A 114 0.85 12.05 13.32
N LYS A 115 1.29 13.31 13.27
CA LYS A 115 1.32 14.11 12.04
C LYS A 115 2.40 13.59 11.11
N THR A 116 2.10 13.49 9.82
CA THR A 116 3.01 12.91 8.83
C THR A 116 2.96 13.67 7.50
N ALA A 117 3.87 13.31 6.59
CA ALA A 117 3.93 13.85 5.24
C ALA A 117 4.32 12.72 4.27
N PHE A 118 3.33 12.22 3.54
CA PHE A 118 3.45 11.22 2.48
C PHE A 118 2.98 11.81 1.15
N PRO A 119 3.55 11.37 0.01
CA PRO A 119 2.95 11.59 -1.30
C PRO A 119 1.52 11.03 -1.33
N TYR A 120 0.61 11.73 -2.01
CA TYR A 120 -0.77 11.25 -2.16
C TYR A 120 -0.85 10.09 -3.16
N LEU A 121 -1.73 9.12 -2.88
CA LEU A 121 -2.14 8.12 -3.85
C LEU A 121 -2.93 8.79 -4.97
N LYS A 122 -2.30 8.86 -6.14
CA LYS A 122 -2.86 9.45 -7.35
C LYS A 122 -3.17 8.35 -8.36
N ASP A 123 -3.86 8.72 -9.43
CA ASP A 123 -3.88 7.88 -10.62
C ASP A 123 -2.50 7.89 -11.30
N ALA A 124 -2.17 6.79 -11.99
CA ALA A 124 -0.88 6.60 -12.64
C ALA A 124 -0.52 7.74 -13.61
N LYS A 125 -1.49 8.23 -14.38
CA LYS A 125 -1.26 9.28 -15.38
C LYS A 125 -0.87 10.60 -14.71
N THR A 126 -1.56 10.99 -13.65
CA THR A 126 -1.24 12.19 -12.88
C THR A 126 0.11 12.07 -12.18
N GLN A 127 0.43 10.90 -11.63
CA GLN A 127 1.73 10.66 -10.99
C GLN A 127 2.89 10.77 -11.98
N MET A 128 2.77 10.15 -13.16
CA MET A 128 3.81 10.19 -14.20
C MET A 128 4.00 11.58 -14.82
N LYS A 129 2.94 12.37 -14.97
CA LYS A 129 3.05 13.76 -15.49
C LYS A 129 3.94 14.64 -14.60
N ILE A 130 3.85 14.46 -13.28
CA ILE A 130 4.68 15.20 -12.31
C ILE A 130 6.13 14.72 -12.36
N HIS A 131 6.33 13.41 -12.52
CA HIS A 131 7.67 12.85 -12.66
C HIS A 131 8.39 13.40 -13.89
N LEU A 132 7.69 13.49 -15.02
CA LEU A 132 8.22 14.04 -16.27
C LEU A 132 8.43 15.57 -16.22
N SER A 133 7.58 16.32 -15.50
CA SER A 133 7.77 17.77 -15.36
C SER A 133 8.93 18.16 -14.44
N ASN A 134 9.32 17.28 -13.52
CA ASN A 134 10.43 17.52 -12.59
C ASN A 134 11.81 17.10 -13.14
N PHE A 135 11.88 16.54 -14.34
CA PHE A 135 13.13 16.21 -15.03
C PHE A 135 13.68 17.34 -15.89
N VAL A 136 12.99 18.49 -15.97
CA VAL A 136 13.56 19.72 -16.54
C VAL A 136 14.28 20.48 -15.44
N TYR A 137 15.45 19.99 -15.03
CA TYR A 137 16.45 20.85 -14.44
C TYR A 137 17.27 21.45 -15.59
N PRO A 138 17.24 22.77 -15.83
CA PRO A 138 18.29 23.37 -16.65
C PRO A 138 19.61 23.15 -15.91
N CYS A 139 20.62 22.69 -16.64
CA CYS A 139 22.02 22.76 -16.20
C CYS A 139 22.37 24.18 -15.73
#